data_AF-A0A7C8MSZ6-F1
#
_entry.id   AF-A0A7C8MSZ6-F1
#
_cell.length_a   1.000
_cell.length_b   1.000
_cell.length_c   1.000
_cell.angle_alpha   90.00
_cell.angle_beta   90.00
_cell.angle_gamma   90.00
#
_symmetry.space_group_name_H-M   'P 1'
#
loop_
_entity.id
_entity.type
_entity.pdbx_description
1 polymer ?
#
loop_
_entity_poly.entity_id
_entity_poly.type
_entity_poly.pdbx_seq_one_letter_code
_entity_poly.pdbx_strand_id
1 'polypeptide(L)'
;MGPSRCVDTVPAPAPELAKEKKDPLLTSRRQFSSGTLGLCNAMEFLGYKTYNMGQVIHNGYPHLKMFTEALQIKRTGQGQPYSRSDFDKWMWDYDVLTIVPCYLTEEIFKAYPDAKFILTVREPEAWAQSIWNTISLLSVRAQTFPSSFFKYFDAIDLQFSRLVGLIFETISREHGRTEAGFRAAMEEYEE
;
A
#
# COMPACT_ATOMS: atom_id res chain seq x y z
N MET A 1 -19.76 -18.93 -8.05
CA MET A 1 -18.51 -18.29 -8.50
C MET A 1 -18.43 -16.96 -7.76
N GLY A 2 -17.40 -16.74 -6.93
CA GLY A 2 -17.21 -15.45 -6.27
C GLY A 2 -16.94 -14.35 -7.31
N PRO A 3 -17.09 -13.05 -6.94
CA PRO A 3 -16.69 -11.98 -7.83
C PRO A 3 -15.19 -12.12 -8.17
N SER A 4 -14.85 -11.95 -9.45
CA SER A 4 -13.45 -11.98 -9.93
C SER A 4 -12.63 -10.91 -9.20
N ARG A 5 -11.42 -11.27 -8.73
CA ARG A 5 -10.50 -10.30 -8.09
C ARG A 5 -10.06 -9.27 -9.12
N CYS A 6 -9.72 -8.07 -8.67
CA CYS A 6 -9.28 -7.01 -9.60
C CYS A 6 -8.05 -7.43 -10.41
N VAL A 7 -7.09 -8.10 -9.76
CA VAL A 7 -5.86 -8.59 -10.39
C VAL A 7 -6.10 -9.61 -11.51
N ASP A 8 -7.22 -10.34 -11.45
CA ASP A 8 -7.59 -11.34 -12.47
C ASP A 8 -8.02 -10.66 -13.78
N THR A 9 -8.40 -9.38 -13.74
CA THR A 9 -8.79 -8.57 -14.91
C THR A 9 -7.64 -7.79 -15.54
N VAL A 10 -6.49 -7.73 -14.86
CA VAL A 10 -5.31 -7.02 -15.36
C VAL A 10 -4.54 -7.94 -16.32
N PRO A 11 -4.19 -7.48 -17.53
CA PRO A 11 -3.42 -8.29 -18.46
C PRO A 11 -2.04 -8.62 -17.86
N ALA A 12 -1.57 -9.84 -18.11
CA ALA A 12 -0.21 -10.19 -17.76
C ALA A 12 0.80 -9.33 -18.55
N PRO A 13 1.97 -9.02 -17.97
CA PRO A 13 3.03 -8.36 -18.71
C PRO A 13 3.45 -9.16 -19.94
N ALA A 14 3.95 -8.47 -20.97
CA ALA A 14 4.40 -9.12 -22.19
C ALA A 14 5.46 -10.19 -21.87
N PRO A 15 5.41 -11.38 -22.50
CA PRO A 15 6.30 -12.50 -22.16
C PRO A 15 7.81 -12.18 -22.26
N GLU A 16 8.17 -11.20 -23.08
CA GLU A 16 9.55 -10.73 -23.27
C GLU A 16 10.04 -9.96 -22.02
N LEU A 17 9.17 -9.13 -21.43
CA LEU A 17 9.45 -8.35 -20.22
C LEU A 17 9.45 -9.23 -18.96
N ALA A 18 8.67 -10.31 -18.97
CA ALA A 18 8.61 -11.25 -17.85
C ALA A 18 9.88 -12.11 -17.70
N LYS A 19 10.64 -12.33 -18.77
CA LYS A 19 11.84 -13.20 -18.77
C LYS A 19 13.07 -12.57 -18.12
N GLU A 20 13.12 -11.24 -18.04
CA GLU A 20 14.25 -10.49 -17.49
C GLU A 20 14.03 -10.05 -16.04
N LYS A 21 12.84 -10.32 -15.49
CA LYS A 21 12.42 -9.78 -14.20
C LYS A 21 13.18 -10.45 -13.04
N LYS A 22 13.94 -9.64 -12.31
CA LYS A 22 14.53 -10.01 -11.01
C LYS A 22 13.52 -9.75 -9.90
N ASP A 23 13.73 -10.41 -8.76
CA ASP A 23 12.93 -10.10 -7.58
C ASP A 23 13.10 -8.62 -7.18
N PRO A 24 11.99 -7.95 -6.84
CA PRO A 24 12.05 -6.55 -6.46
C PRO A 24 12.81 -6.38 -5.14
N LEU A 25 13.44 -5.23 -4.99
CA LEU A 25 13.89 -4.73 -3.71
C LEU A 25 12.67 -4.29 -2.91
N LEU A 26 12.53 -4.79 -1.70
CA LEU A 26 11.37 -4.53 -0.86
C LEU A 26 11.77 -3.61 0.29
N THR A 27 10.95 -2.64 0.63
CA THR A 27 11.17 -1.84 1.86
C THR A 27 10.13 -2.22 2.89
N SER A 28 10.58 -2.61 4.08
CA SER A 28 9.72 -3.15 5.13
C SER A 28 9.14 -2.06 6.04
N ARG A 29 7.89 -2.34 6.47
CA ARG A 29 6.92 -1.80 7.47
C ARG A 29 7.08 -0.40 8.08
N ARG A 30 8.27 0.16 8.21
CA ARG A 30 8.53 1.30 9.09
C ARG A 30 8.41 2.68 8.44
N GLN A 31 7.61 2.83 7.37
CA GLN A 31 7.53 4.12 6.69
C GLN A 31 6.27 4.35 5.84
N PHE A 32 5.21 4.88 6.46
CA PHE A 32 4.36 5.89 5.81
C PHE A 32 4.76 7.27 6.35
N SER A 33 5.95 7.76 5.98
CA SER A 33 6.36 9.11 6.37
C SER A 33 7.31 9.72 5.34
N SER A 34 7.67 11.00 5.54
CA SER A 34 8.58 11.77 4.67
C SER A 34 9.91 11.08 4.35
N GLY A 35 10.37 10.15 5.18
CA GLY A 35 11.56 9.34 4.91
C GLY A 35 11.42 8.40 3.70
N THR A 36 10.19 7.92 3.42
CA THR A 36 9.94 6.97 2.31
C THR A 36 10.21 7.64 0.98
N LEU A 37 9.83 8.90 0.85
CA LEU A 37 10.06 9.68 -0.36
C LEU A 37 11.55 9.93 -0.59
N GLY A 38 12.32 10.18 0.48
CA GLY A 38 13.78 10.31 0.38
C GLY A 38 14.45 9.03 -0.12
N LEU A 39 14.02 7.86 0.39
CA LEU A 39 14.49 6.57 -0.10
C LEU A 39 14.09 6.32 -1.55
N CYS A 40 12.84 6.61 -1.91
CA CYS A 40 12.37 6.50 -3.30
C CYS A 40 13.26 7.36 -4.23
N ASN A 41 13.46 8.64 -3.89
CA ASN A 41 14.28 9.54 -4.69
C ASN A 41 15.73 9.05 -4.82
N ALA A 42 16.31 8.49 -3.76
CA ALA A 42 17.66 7.92 -3.82
C ALA A 42 17.72 6.69 -4.73
N MET A 43 16.72 5.82 -4.68
CA MET A 43 16.63 4.64 -5.56
C MET A 43 16.42 5.04 -7.02
N GLU A 44 15.56 6.03 -7.28
CA GLU A 44 15.35 6.61 -8.61
C GLU A 44 16.62 7.26 -9.15
N PHE A 45 17.37 7.97 -8.31
CA PHE A 45 18.67 8.52 -8.67
C PHE A 45 19.68 7.42 -9.06
N LEU A 46 19.60 6.25 -8.43
CA LEU A 46 20.41 5.07 -8.79
C LEU A 46 19.90 4.32 -10.02
N GLY A 47 18.82 4.78 -10.66
CA GLY A 47 18.25 4.20 -11.86
C GLY A 47 17.19 3.11 -11.62
N TYR A 48 16.72 2.94 -10.39
CA TYR A 48 15.63 2.00 -10.07
C TYR A 48 14.26 2.64 -10.19
N LYS A 49 13.26 1.86 -10.60
CA LYS A 49 11.86 2.30 -10.66
C LYS A 49 11.12 1.96 -9.38
N THR A 50 10.61 2.97 -8.67
CA THR A 50 10.00 2.79 -7.35
C THR A 50 8.47 2.75 -7.39
N TYR A 51 7.86 1.88 -6.59
CA TYR A 51 6.42 1.77 -6.40
C TYR A 51 6.01 2.26 -5.00
N ASN A 52 5.52 3.49 -4.95
CA ASN A 52 5.08 4.19 -3.75
C ASN A 52 3.61 4.60 -3.83
N MET A 53 3.06 5.26 -2.80
CA MET A 53 1.65 5.70 -2.81
C MET A 53 1.32 6.65 -3.98
N GLY A 54 2.28 7.47 -4.42
CA GLY A 54 2.13 8.31 -5.60
C GLY A 54 1.91 7.48 -6.88
N GLN A 55 2.61 6.35 -7.03
CA GLN A 55 2.40 5.42 -8.14
C GLN A 55 1.07 4.68 -8.05
N VAL A 56 0.59 4.34 -6.85
CA VAL A 56 -0.76 3.79 -6.66
C VAL A 56 -1.81 4.76 -7.20
N ILE A 57 -1.69 6.04 -6.87
CA ILE A 57 -2.61 7.10 -7.33
C ILE A 57 -2.47 7.35 -8.83
N HIS A 58 -1.23 7.44 -9.33
CA HIS A 58 -0.94 7.72 -10.74
C HIS A 58 -1.49 6.63 -11.67
N ASN A 59 -1.37 5.36 -11.29
CA ASN A 59 -1.92 4.24 -12.06
C ASN A 59 -3.45 4.07 -11.90
N GLY A 60 -4.08 4.89 -11.05
CA GLY A 60 -5.53 5.04 -10.98
C GLY A 60 -6.29 3.84 -10.41
N TYR A 61 -7.51 3.65 -10.92
CA TYR A 61 -8.51 2.75 -10.34
C TYR A 61 -8.02 1.30 -10.11
N PRO A 62 -7.37 0.61 -11.08
CA PRO A 62 -7.00 -0.79 -10.87
C PRO A 62 -6.01 -0.97 -9.72
N HIS A 63 -5.05 -0.06 -9.56
CA HIS A 63 -4.04 -0.13 -8.51
C HIS A 63 -4.63 0.21 -7.13
N LEU A 64 -5.50 1.23 -7.07
CA LEU A 64 -6.25 1.53 -5.84
C LEU A 64 -7.12 0.35 -5.41
N LYS A 65 -7.80 -0.30 -6.36
CA LYS A 65 -8.69 -1.42 -6.09
C LYS A 65 -7.92 -2.68 -5.68
N MET A 66 -6.86 -3.06 -6.40
CA MET A 66 -6.02 -4.22 -6.03
C MET A 66 -5.43 -4.05 -4.63
N PHE A 67 -4.97 -2.83 -4.29
CA PHE A 67 -4.45 -2.58 -2.95
C PHE A 67 -5.52 -2.67 -1.88
N THR A 68 -6.68 -2.04 -2.10
CA THR A 68 -7.81 -2.10 -1.17
C THR A 68 -8.28 -3.54 -0.96
N GLU A 69 -8.41 -4.31 -2.04
CA GLU A 69 -8.85 -5.70 -2.03
C GLU A 69 -7.85 -6.60 -1.29
N ALA A 70 -6.56 -6.51 -1.60
CA ALA A 70 -5.53 -7.30 -0.92
C ALA A 70 -5.46 -7.00 0.59
N LEU A 71 -5.55 -5.72 0.98
CA LEU A 71 -5.58 -5.32 2.38
C LEU A 71 -6.86 -5.79 3.09
N GLN A 72 -8.01 -5.75 2.41
CA GLN A 72 -9.27 -6.25 2.94
C GLN A 72 -9.24 -7.77 3.18
N ILE A 73 -8.69 -8.52 2.22
CA ILE A 73 -8.51 -9.98 2.33
C ILE A 73 -7.63 -10.32 3.53
N LYS A 74 -6.50 -9.60 3.69
CA LYS A 74 -5.63 -9.76 4.87
C LYS A 74 -6.37 -9.51 6.17
N ARG A 75 -7.10 -8.40 6.29
CA ARG A 75 -7.82 -8.03 7.53
C ARG A 75 -8.93 -9.01 7.90
N THR A 76 -9.68 -9.50 6.91
CA THR A 76 -10.88 -10.30 7.16
C THR A 76 -10.65 -11.81 7.07
N GLY A 77 -9.55 -12.23 6.45
CA GLY A 77 -9.32 -13.61 6.03
C GLY A 77 -10.32 -14.10 4.97
N GLN A 78 -11.14 -13.21 4.40
CA GLN A 78 -12.17 -13.55 3.43
C GLN A 78 -11.68 -13.28 2.01
N GLY A 79 -11.79 -14.28 1.14
CA GLY A 79 -11.32 -14.22 -0.24
C GLY A 79 -9.98 -14.93 -0.44
N GLN A 80 -9.52 -15.01 -1.70
CA GLN A 80 -8.27 -15.67 -2.03
C GLN A 80 -7.10 -14.69 -1.89
N PRO A 81 -6.13 -14.95 -0.98
CA PRO A 81 -4.94 -14.12 -0.84
C PRO A 81 -4.18 -13.96 -2.15
N TYR A 82 -3.53 -12.82 -2.33
CA TYR A 82 -2.72 -12.56 -3.51
C TYR A 82 -1.47 -13.46 -3.48
N SER A 83 -1.23 -14.14 -4.59
CA SER A 83 -0.06 -14.98 -4.82
C SER A 83 1.10 -14.17 -5.42
N ARG A 84 2.28 -14.79 -5.54
CA ARG A 84 3.41 -14.19 -6.26
C ARG A 84 3.03 -13.76 -7.68
N SER A 85 2.29 -14.59 -8.41
CA SER A 85 1.82 -14.27 -9.77
C SER A 85 0.90 -13.04 -9.79
N ASP A 86 0.06 -12.88 -8.76
CA ASP A 86 -0.82 -11.71 -8.64
C ASP A 86 0.01 -10.43 -8.39
N PHE A 87 0.99 -10.48 -7.48
CA PHE A 87 1.90 -9.35 -7.25
C PHE A 87 2.78 -9.06 -8.46
N ASP A 88 3.23 -10.10 -9.16
CA ASP A 88 4.02 -9.95 -10.37
C ASP A 88 3.25 -9.27 -11.48
N LYS A 89 1.95 -9.56 -11.65
CA LYS A 89 1.09 -8.83 -12.59
C LYS A 89 0.87 -7.39 -12.17
N TRP A 90 0.59 -7.15 -10.89
CA TRP A 90 0.28 -5.82 -10.37
C TRP A 90 1.49 -4.87 -10.46
N MET A 91 2.67 -5.33 -10.07
CA MET A 91 3.86 -4.48 -9.89
C MET A 91 4.99 -4.92 -10.83
N TRP A 92 4.67 -5.41 -12.02
CA TRP A 92 5.64 -5.99 -12.95
C TRP A 92 6.76 -5.03 -13.36
N ASP A 93 6.43 -3.75 -13.49
CA ASP A 93 7.25 -2.69 -14.07
C ASP A 93 8.01 -1.89 -12.99
N TYR A 94 8.17 -2.45 -11.79
CA TYR A 94 8.77 -1.76 -10.65
C TYR A 94 9.86 -2.61 -10.00
N ASP A 95 11.01 -1.99 -9.75
CA ASP A 95 12.17 -2.62 -9.13
C ASP A 95 12.13 -2.53 -7.61
N VAL A 96 11.54 -1.47 -7.04
CA VAL A 96 11.55 -1.21 -5.61
C VAL A 96 10.13 -0.99 -5.10
N LEU A 97 9.65 -1.84 -4.18
CA LEU A 97 8.32 -1.70 -3.59
C LEU A 97 8.41 -1.07 -2.21
N THR A 98 7.83 0.12 -2.03
CA THR A 98 7.97 0.87 -0.78
C THR A 98 6.73 0.97 0.08
N ILE A 99 5.54 0.83 -0.52
CA ILE A 99 4.26 0.99 0.18
C ILE A 99 3.57 -0.35 0.45
N VAL A 100 3.45 -1.21 -0.57
CA VAL A 100 2.70 -2.47 -0.49
C VAL A 100 3.28 -3.41 0.58
N PRO A 101 4.61 -3.61 0.67
CA PRO A 101 5.18 -4.46 1.71
C PRO A 101 4.99 -3.92 3.14
N CYS A 102 4.65 -2.64 3.31
CA CYS A 102 4.34 -2.10 4.63
C CYS A 102 3.00 -2.59 5.19
N TYR A 103 2.04 -2.90 4.32
CA TYR A 103 0.71 -3.35 4.74
C TYR A 103 0.50 -4.84 4.52
N LEU A 104 1.22 -5.43 3.56
CA LEU A 104 1.12 -6.84 3.17
C LEU A 104 2.45 -7.57 3.43
N THR A 105 3.10 -7.30 4.57
CA THR A 105 4.45 -7.79 4.86
C THR A 105 4.57 -9.30 4.76
N GLU A 106 3.67 -10.05 5.41
CA GLU A 106 3.71 -11.52 5.38
C GLU A 106 3.45 -12.08 3.99
N GLU A 107 2.48 -11.52 3.27
CA GLU A 107 2.09 -11.96 1.93
C GLU A 107 3.23 -11.72 0.93
N ILE A 108 3.88 -10.56 1.02
CA ILE A 108 5.04 -10.21 0.21
C ILE A 108 6.26 -11.06 0.58
N PHE A 109 6.49 -11.33 1.86
CA PHE A 109 7.60 -12.20 2.28
C PHE A 109 7.41 -13.64 1.81
N LYS A 110 6.18 -14.16 1.86
CA LYS A 110 5.82 -15.47 1.30
C LYS A 110 5.94 -15.49 -0.22
N ALA A 111 5.61 -14.40 -0.91
CA ALA A 111 5.67 -14.30 -2.36
C ALA A 111 7.11 -14.16 -2.88
N TYR A 112 7.98 -13.44 -2.16
CA TYR A 112 9.35 -13.13 -2.57
C TYR A 112 10.34 -13.46 -1.44
N PRO A 113 10.55 -14.75 -1.12
CA PRO A 113 11.41 -15.16 0.00
C PRO A 113 12.89 -14.76 -0.19
N ASP A 114 13.35 -14.66 -1.44
CA ASP A 114 14.74 -14.35 -1.79
C ASP A 114 14.97 -12.85 -2.07
N ALA A 115 13.92 -12.02 -1.99
CA ALA A 115 14.04 -10.59 -2.19
C ALA A 115 14.86 -9.93 -1.09
N LYS A 116 15.58 -8.87 -1.47
CA LYS A 116 16.32 -8.06 -0.49
C LYS A 116 15.35 -7.11 0.19
N PHE A 117 15.54 -6.92 1.50
CA PHE A 117 14.73 -6.00 2.29
C PHE A 117 15.57 -4.85 2.83
N ILE A 118 15.07 -3.63 2.68
CA ILE A 118 15.57 -2.45 3.39
C ILE A 118 14.59 -2.13 4.50
N LEU A 119 15.06 -2.26 5.74
CA LEU A 119 14.34 -1.79 6.91
C LEU A 119 14.83 -0.39 7.27
N THR A 120 13.96 0.59 7.17
CA THR A 120 14.21 1.93 7.70
C THR A 120 13.76 1.96 9.15
N VAL A 121 14.45 2.65 10.06
CA VAL A 121 14.05 2.72 11.47
C VAL A 121 13.93 4.17 11.92
N ARG A 122 12.96 4.43 12.79
CA ARG A 122 12.64 5.72 13.40
C ARG A 122 12.18 5.51 14.85
N GLU A 123 12.19 6.57 15.65
CA GLU A 123 11.48 6.58 16.92
C GLU A 123 9.98 6.34 16.72
N PRO A 124 9.34 5.42 17.48
CA PRO A 124 7.93 5.05 17.32
C PRO A 124 6.97 6.24 17.39
N GLU A 125 7.15 7.12 18.37
CA GLU A 125 6.30 8.30 18.56
C GLU A 125 6.39 9.25 17.36
N ALA A 126 7.61 9.49 16.85
CA ALA A 126 7.84 10.35 15.70
C ALA A 126 7.24 9.75 14.40
N TRP A 127 7.25 8.42 14.27
CA TRP A 127 6.57 7.73 13.18
C TRP A 127 5.05 7.84 13.33
N ALA A 128 4.51 7.59 14.52
CA ALA A 128 3.08 7.58 14.78
C ALA A 128 2.50 8.98 14.55
N GLN A 129 3.16 10.01 15.05
CA GLN A 129 2.76 11.41 14.79
C GLN A 129 2.78 11.75 13.30
N SER A 130 3.80 11.29 12.55
CA SER A 130 3.88 11.53 11.12
C SER A 130 2.76 10.85 10.34
N ILE A 131 2.48 9.59 10.65
CA ILE A 131 1.39 8.82 10.03
C ILE A 131 0.06 9.42 10.40
N TRP A 132 -0.13 9.69 11.69
CA TRP A 132 -1.36 10.23 12.21
C TRP A 132 -1.70 11.54 11.52
N ASN A 133 -0.76 12.48 11.44
CA ASN A 133 -0.97 13.75 10.76
C ASN A 133 -1.29 13.59 9.27
N THR A 134 -0.64 12.64 8.58
CA THR A 134 -0.83 12.47 7.14
C THR A 134 -2.14 11.73 6.82
N ILE A 135 -2.34 10.56 7.42
CA ILE A 135 -3.48 9.69 7.12
C ILE A 135 -4.76 10.26 7.73
N SER A 136 -4.71 10.84 8.93
CA SER A 136 -5.90 11.51 9.49
C SER A 136 -6.35 12.67 8.58
N LEU A 137 -5.41 13.47 8.07
CA LEU A 137 -5.73 14.56 7.14
C LEU A 137 -6.31 14.05 5.83
N LEU A 138 -5.73 13.00 5.24
CA LEU A 138 -6.27 12.38 4.02
C LEU A 138 -7.66 11.79 4.27
N SER A 139 -7.87 11.17 5.42
CA SER A 139 -9.16 10.64 5.85
C SER A 139 -10.20 11.75 6.04
N VAL A 140 -9.83 12.93 6.58
CA VAL A 140 -10.74 14.11 6.64
C VAL A 140 -11.07 14.52 5.22
N ARG A 141 -10.04 14.74 4.39
CA ARG A 141 -10.18 15.28 3.04
C ARG A 141 -11.10 14.41 2.18
N ALA A 142 -10.94 13.08 2.26
CA ALA A 142 -11.80 12.12 1.57
C ALA A 142 -13.28 12.19 2.01
N GLN A 143 -13.55 12.73 3.19
CA GLN A 143 -14.91 12.90 3.75
C GLN A 143 -15.43 14.34 3.68
N THR A 144 -14.65 15.29 3.15
CA THR A 144 -15.06 16.69 2.99
C THR A 144 -15.22 17.08 1.51
N PHE A 145 -15.95 18.16 1.24
CA PHE A 145 -16.11 18.67 -0.13
C PHE A 145 -14.73 19.10 -0.72
N PRO A 146 -14.42 18.77 -1.98
CA PRO A 146 -15.30 18.16 -2.98
C PRO A 146 -15.30 16.62 -2.99
N SER A 147 -14.32 15.94 -2.39
CA SER A 147 -14.19 14.48 -2.43
C SER A 147 -15.40 13.74 -1.86
N SER A 148 -16.04 14.30 -0.82
CA SER A 148 -17.27 13.74 -0.26
C SER A 148 -18.44 13.70 -1.25
N PHE A 149 -18.43 14.58 -2.25
CA PHE A 149 -19.41 14.63 -3.33
C PHE A 149 -18.95 13.81 -4.54
N PHE A 150 -17.69 13.94 -4.95
CA PHE A 150 -17.15 13.28 -6.15
C PHE A 150 -17.14 11.75 -6.05
N LYS A 151 -16.93 11.18 -4.85
CA LYS A 151 -16.97 9.73 -4.65
C LYS A 151 -18.29 9.04 -5.05
N TYR A 152 -19.38 9.79 -5.27
CA TYR A 152 -20.66 9.23 -5.71
C TYR A 152 -20.73 9.00 -7.23
N PHE A 153 -19.85 9.62 -8.01
CA PHE A 153 -19.85 9.51 -9.47
C PHE A 153 -18.47 9.31 -10.08
N ASP A 154 -17.40 9.45 -9.31
CA ASP A 154 -16.03 9.11 -9.70
C ASP A 154 -15.54 7.86 -8.95
N ALA A 155 -15.16 6.84 -9.72
CA ALA A 155 -14.73 5.57 -9.18
C ALA A 155 -13.34 5.64 -8.54
N ILE A 156 -12.47 6.56 -8.99
CA ILE A 156 -11.12 6.74 -8.45
C ILE A 156 -11.21 7.38 -7.07
N ASP A 157 -11.97 8.47 -6.92
CA ASP A 157 -12.24 9.14 -5.63
C ASP A 157 -12.86 8.16 -4.63
N LEU A 158 -13.80 7.31 -5.08
CA LEU A 158 -14.39 6.29 -4.23
C LEU A 158 -13.36 5.25 -3.75
N GLN A 159 -12.55 4.69 -4.66
CA GLN A 159 -11.54 3.71 -4.26
C GLN A 159 -10.43 4.33 -3.41
N PHE A 160 -10.02 5.56 -3.71
CA PHE A 160 -9.06 6.29 -2.90
C PHE A 160 -9.59 6.52 -1.48
N SER A 161 -10.83 6.99 -1.34
CA SER A 161 -11.47 7.14 -0.03
C SER A 161 -11.55 5.82 0.74
N ARG A 162 -11.82 4.71 0.05
CA ARG A 162 -11.86 3.37 0.67
C ARG A 162 -10.48 2.93 1.14
N LEU A 163 -9.46 3.06 0.30
CA LEU A 163 -8.10 2.68 0.63
C LEU A 163 -7.58 3.45 1.84
N VAL A 164 -7.74 4.79 1.83
CA VAL A 164 -7.32 5.65 2.95
C VAL A 164 -8.07 5.30 4.23
N GLY A 165 -9.38 5.07 4.15
CA GLY A 165 -10.19 4.63 5.30
C GLY A 165 -9.70 3.30 5.86
N LEU A 166 -9.48 2.32 4.98
CA LEU A 166 -9.05 0.97 5.36
C LEU A 166 -7.66 0.99 6.01
N ILE A 167 -6.72 1.73 5.44
CA ILE A 167 -5.38 1.94 6.01
C ILE A 167 -5.48 2.60 7.38
N PHE A 168 -6.30 3.64 7.51
CA PHE A 168 -6.46 4.36 8.78
C PHE A 168 -7.04 3.46 9.87
N GLU A 169 -8.07 2.69 9.55
CA GLU A 169 -8.68 1.72 10.45
C GLU A 169 -7.70 0.60 10.85
N THR A 170 -6.88 0.11 9.92
CA THR A 170 -5.84 -0.88 10.23
C THR A 170 -4.85 -0.34 11.25
N ILE A 171 -4.29 0.85 10.99
CA ILE A 171 -3.29 1.46 11.86
C ILE A 171 -3.87 1.85 13.22
N SER A 172 -5.12 2.31 13.25
CA SER A 172 -5.80 2.68 14.51
C SER A 172 -6.46 1.50 15.22
N ARG A 173 -6.35 0.27 14.70
CA ARG A 173 -7.10 -0.91 15.18
C ARG A 173 -8.58 -0.61 15.40
N GLU A 174 -9.20 0.09 14.45
CA GLU A 174 -10.62 0.49 14.46
C GLU A 174 -11.03 1.48 15.57
N HIS A 175 -10.09 1.99 16.38
CA HIS A 175 -10.38 2.99 17.41
C HIS A 175 -10.59 4.40 16.84
N GLY A 176 -10.44 4.58 15.53
CA GLY A 176 -10.66 5.86 14.86
C GLY A 176 -9.66 6.94 15.31
N ARG A 177 -10.03 8.22 15.20
CA ARG A 177 -9.19 9.35 15.62
C ARG A 177 -9.30 9.64 17.13
N THR A 178 -8.93 8.66 17.93
CA THR A 178 -8.92 8.74 19.39
C THR A 178 -7.50 8.58 19.92
N GLU A 179 -7.29 8.88 21.20
CA GLU A 179 -6.02 8.59 21.87
C GLU A 179 -5.70 7.09 21.84
N ALA A 180 -6.72 6.23 21.97
CA ALA A 180 -6.57 4.78 21.82
C ALA A 180 -6.11 4.40 20.40
N GLY A 181 -6.65 5.05 19.37
CA GLY A 181 -6.19 4.84 17.99
C GLY A 181 -4.76 5.32 17.74
N PHE A 182 -4.33 6.41 18.39
CA PHE A 182 -2.95 6.88 18.32
C PHE A 182 -1.98 5.91 19.01
N ARG A 183 -2.37 5.38 20.17
CA ARG A 183 -1.61 4.33 20.88
C ARG A 183 -1.53 3.04 20.08
N ALA A 184 -2.65 2.60 19.48
CA ALA A 184 -2.68 1.45 18.58
C ALA A 184 -1.73 1.62 17.38
N ALA A 185 -1.62 2.83 16.83
CA ALA A 185 -0.65 3.12 15.79
C ALA A 185 0.79 2.91 16.30
N MET A 186 1.13 3.43 17.50
CA MET A 186 2.46 3.21 18.09
C MET A 186 2.77 1.72 18.29
N GLU A 187 1.80 0.93 18.76
CA GLU A 187 1.94 -0.53 18.91
C GLU A 187 2.14 -1.23 17.56
N GLU A 188 1.40 -0.82 16.52
CA GLU A 188 1.53 -1.33 15.15
C GLU A 188 2.94 -1.12 14.57
N TYR A 189 3.69 -0.12 15.05
CA TYR A 189 5.08 0.09 14.66
C TYR A 189 6.07 -0.90 15.30
N GLU A 190 5.75 -1.38 16.50
CA GLU A 190 6.61 -2.26 17.28
C GLU A 190 6.44 -3.75 16.90
N GLU A 191 5.29 -4.12 16.35
CA GLU A 191 4.98 -5.45 15.80
C GLU A 191 5.65 -5.73 14.44
#